data_AF-C0NR55-F1
#
_entry.id   AF-C0NR55-F1
#
_cell.length_a   1.000
_cell.length_b   1.000
_cell.length_c   1.000
_cell.angle_alpha   90.00
_cell.angle_beta   90.00
_cell.angle_gamma   90.00
#
_symmetry.space_group_name_H-M   'P 1'
#
loop_
_entity.id
_entity.type
_entity.pdbx_description
1 polymer ?
#
loop_
_entity_poly.entity_id
_entity_poly.type
_entity_poly.pdbx_seq_one_letter_code
_entity_poly.pdbx_strand_id
1 'polypeptide(L)'
;MLSQKINSHKPPEYILEVFADPTSVKDIVKGILHTIFFHRYFPCIRPTSLDVLNLTLPAISDVELETLIDARVNALVRHHLSSSANSPNGGVRGRIAVQFFEKRRRKVAGGFGAGLVGGGRWFVGGLAGRGVGGVGGGRGGGAGEVGAGGVGGGATGMNEEEVCWEVWTVDVTIATPRTESDRTKVRKAMEKMLQNAVFKIVSVVNKDKDHIPPITTSDANPFPYQIVLNPKLDNWGNKFGLY
;
A
#
# COMPACT_ATOMS: atom_id res chain seq x y z
N MET A 1 -23.14 10.34 -16.85
CA MET A 1 -22.93 8.98 -16.31
C MET A 1 -21.70 9.02 -15.41
N LEU A 2 -21.88 9.28 -14.12
CA LEU A 2 -20.77 9.23 -13.17
C LEU A 2 -20.50 7.75 -12.88
N SER A 3 -19.32 7.27 -13.28
CA SER A 3 -18.89 5.91 -13.02
C SER A 3 -18.85 5.69 -11.50
N GLN A 4 -19.94 5.14 -10.95
CA GLN A 4 -19.89 4.39 -9.71
C GLN A 4 -19.07 3.13 -9.98
N LYS A 5 -17.73 3.28 -10.08
CA LYS A 5 -16.86 2.11 -9.98
C LYS A 5 -16.80 1.74 -8.50
N ILE A 6 -17.80 0.95 -8.11
CA ILE A 6 -17.79 0.06 -6.96
C ILE A 6 -16.59 -0.86 -7.19
N ASN A 7 -15.39 -0.44 -6.82
CA ASN A 7 -14.23 -1.31 -6.82
C ASN A 7 -13.82 -1.57 -5.37
N SER A 8 -14.72 -2.22 -4.64
CA SER A 8 -14.35 -3.08 -3.50
C SER A 8 -13.92 -4.46 -4.02
N HIS A 9 -13.23 -4.50 -5.16
CA HIS A 9 -12.65 -5.74 -5.66
C HIS A 9 -11.26 -5.88 -5.05
N LYS A 10 -10.92 -7.11 -4.64
CA LYS A 10 -9.54 -7.46 -4.25
C LYS A 10 -8.60 -6.95 -5.36
N PRO A 11 -7.54 -6.18 -5.04
CA PRO A 11 -6.61 -5.72 -6.06
C PRO A 11 -5.97 -6.92 -6.77
N PRO A 12 -5.58 -6.77 -8.05
CA PRO A 12 -4.81 -7.77 -8.75
C PRO A 12 -3.56 -8.13 -7.96
N GLU A 13 -3.35 -9.44 -7.80
CA GLU A 13 -2.21 -10.01 -7.09
C GLU A 13 -1.41 -10.89 -8.05
N TYR A 14 -0.14 -10.56 -8.24
CA TYR A 14 0.78 -11.27 -9.12
C TYR A 14 1.82 -12.01 -8.30
N ILE A 15 1.75 -13.34 -8.30
CA ILE A 15 2.67 -14.20 -7.55
C ILE A 15 3.84 -14.61 -8.44
N LEU A 16 5.07 -14.34 -7.99
CA LEU A 16 6.32 -14.77 -8.59
C LEU A 16 6.91 -15.87 -7.72
N GLU A 17 7.26 -17.00 -8.33
CA GLU A 17 7.88 -18.11 -7.63
C GLU A 17 9.35 -18.17 -7.98
N VAL A 18 10.22 -18.10 -6.97
CA VAL A 18 11.66 -18.23 -7.13
C VAL A 18 12.23 -19.19 -6.09
N PHE A 19 13.29 -19.90 -6.45
CA PHE A 19 14.13 -20.59 -5.49
C PHE A 19 15.54 -20.04 -5.55
N ALA A 20 16.22 -20.04 -4.40
CA ALA A 20 17.55 -19.49 -4.24
C ALA A 20 18.36 -20.33 -3.24
N ASP A 21 19.67 -20.30 -3.37
CA ASP A 21 20.57 -20.73 -2.31
C ASP A 21 20.86 -19.56 -1.33
N PRO A 22 21.34 -19.85 -0.11
CA PRO A 22 21.54 -18.81 0.90
C PRO A 22 22.54 -17.71 0.52
N THR A 23 23.43 -17.96 -0.44
CA THR A 23 24.44 -17.01 -0.92
C THR A 23 23.86 -16.02 -1.92
N SER A 24 22.97 -16.46 -2.82
CA SER A 24 22.40 -15.60 -3.88
C SER A 24 21.03 -15.02 -3.56
N VAL A 25 20.34 -15.53 -2.53
CA VAL A 25 18.95 -15.12 -2.20
C VAL A 25 18.79 -13.61 -2.06
N LYS A 26 19.76 -12.91 -1.47
CA LYS A 26 19.69 -11.45 -1.28
C LYS A 26 19.64 -10.74 -2.62
N ASP A 27 20.56 -11.09 -3.52
CA ASP A 27 20.70 -10.45 -4.83
C ASP A 27 19.50 -10.79 -5.73
N ILE A 28 19.03 -12.04 -5.70
CA ILE A 28 17.84 -12.48 -6.44
C ILE A 28 16.61 -11.69 -6.03
N VAL A 29 16.32 -11.62 -4.72
CA VAL A 29 15.13 -10.91 -4.24
C VAL A 29 15.28 -9.41 -4.47
N LYS A 30 16.46 -8.82 -4.22
CA LYS A 30 16.76 -7.41 -4.51
C LYS A 30 16.52 -7.08 -5.98
N GLY A 31 17.04 -7.91 -6.90
CA GLY A 31 16.86 -7.71 -8.34
C GLY A 31 15.42 -7.80 -8.81
N ILE A 32 14.64 -8.75 -8.29
CA ILE A 32 13.21 -8.86 -8.59
C ILE A 32 12.45 -7.62 -8.10
N LEU A 33 12.71 -7.18 -6.87
CA LEU A 33 12.05 -6.00 -6.30
C LEU A 33 12.39 -4.74 -7.10
N HIS A 34 13.67 -4.51 -7.41
CA HIS A 34 14.06 -3.38 -8.26
C HIS A 34 13.41 -3.44 -9.64
N THR A 35 13.29 -4.62 -10.24
CA THR A 35 12.62 -4.78 -11.54
C THR A 35 11.13 -4.42 -11.46
N ILE A 36 10.44 -4.82 -10.39
CA ILE A 36 9.03 -4.44 -10.16
C ILE A 36 8.92 -2.91 -10.03
N PHE A 37 9.73 -2.29 -9.17
CA PHE A 37 9.70 -0.84 -8.99
C PHE A 37 10.10 -0.11 -10.27
N PHE A 38 11.10 -0.57 -11.02
CA PHE A 38 11.48 0.05 -12.29
C PHE A 38 10.30 0.24 -13.26
N HIS A 39 9.36 -0.71 -13.25
CA HIS A 39 8.20 -0.71 -14.13
C HIS A 39 6.92 -0.11 -13.52
N ARG A 40 6.84 -0.02 -12.19
CA ARG A 40 5.62 0.42 -11.47
C ARG A 40 5.84 1.62 -10.55
N TYR A 41 7.04 2.20 -10.56
CA TYR A 41 7.35 3.42 -9.81
C TYR A 41 7.08 4.64 -10.69
N PHE A 42 6.19 5.50 -10.21
CA PHE A 42 5.67 6.65 -10.95
C PHE A 42 6.44 7.98 -10.74
N PRO A 43 7.32 8.15 -9.74
CA PRO A 43 8.27 9.27 -9.73
C PRO A 43 9.21 9.27 -10.94
N CYS A 44 9.89 10.39 -11.16
CA CYS A 44 11.01 10.44 -12.09
C CYS A 44 12.12 9.49 -11.61
N ILE A 45 12.38 8.42 -12.37
CA ILE A 45 13.41 7.44 -12.02
C ILE A 45 14.74 7.72 -12.70
N ARG A 46 15.83 7.42 -12.01
CA ARG A 46 17.17 7.34 -12.60
C ARG A 46 17.53 5.88 -12.85
N PRO A 47 17.57 5.42 -14.12
CA PRO A 47 17.80 4.01 -14.44
C PRO A 47 19.25 3.61 -14.13
N THR A 48 19.40 2.40 -13.58
CA THR A 48 20.68 1.70 -13.41
C THR A 48 20.50 0.22 -13.76
N SER A 49 21.58 -0.55 -13.68
CA SER A 49 21.57 -2.00 -13.87
C SER A 49 22.08 -2.72 -12.62
N LEU A 50 21.49 -3.87 -12.32
CA LEU A 50 21.93 -4.78 -11.27
C LEU A 50 22.18 -6.16 -11.89
N ASP A 51 23.41 -6.65 -11.74
CA ASP A 51 23.77 -7.99 -12.19
C ASP A 51 23.44 -9.03 -11.12
N VAL A 52 22.57 -9.97 -11.48
CA VAL A 52 22.12 -11.04 -10.61
C VAL A 52 22.26 -12.37 -11.34
N LEU A 53 23.11 -13.25 -10.82
CA LEU A 53 23.53 -14.48 -11.48
C LEU A 53 24.14 -14.20 -12.87
N ASN A 54 23.42 -14.53 -13.95
CA ASN A 54 23.82 -14.28 -15.34
C ASN A 54 22.83 -13.33 -16.05
N LEU A 55 22.04 -12.56 -15.29
CA LEU A 55 21.05 -11.64 -15.82
C LEU A 55 21.36 -10.22 -15.34
N THR A 56 21.35 -9.28 -16.28
CA THR A 56 21.42 -7.85 -15.99
C THR A 56 20.01 -7.29 -15.92
N LEU A 57 19.56 -6.94 -14.71
CA LEU A 57 18.20 -6.48 -14.44
C LEU A 57 18.15 -4.95 -14.30
N PRO A 58 17.05 -4.30 -14.71
CA PRO A 58 16.90 -2.87 -14.53
C PRO A 58 16.67 -2.54 -13.04
N ALA A 59 17.29 -1.46 -12.59
CA ALA A 59 17.17 -0.95 -11.24
C ALA A 59 16.98 0.58 -11.23
N ILE A 60 16.63 1.10 -10.06
CA ILE A 60 16.42 2.53 -9.82
C ILE A 60 17.53 3.00 -8.87
N SER A 61 18.23 4.07 -9.25
CA SER A 61 19.18 4.80 -8.41
C SER A 61 18.43 5.72 -7.44
N ASP A 62 17.80 5.15 -6.42
CA ASP A 62 17.13 5.87 -5.33
C ASP A 62 17.54 5.28 -3.97
N VAL A 63 18.11 6.13 -3.11
CA VAL A 63 18.71 5.69 -1.83
C VAL A 63 17.66 5.26 -0.80
N GLU A 64 16.48 5.89 -0.79
CA GLU A 64 15.42 5.56 0.15
C GLU A 64 14.81 4.21 -0.21
N LEU A 65 14.52 4.02 -1.50
CA LEU A 65 14.02 2.77 -2.04
C LEU A 65 15.03 1.63 -1.85
N GLU A 66 16.30 1.86 -2.17
CA GLU A 66 17.36 0.86 -2.00
C GLU A 66 17.51 0.45 -0.53
N THR A 67 17.57 1.43 0.39
CA THR A 67 17.66 1.16 1.83
C THR A 67 16.47 0.35 2.32
N LEU A 68 15.25 0.67 1.85
CA LEU A 68 14.04 -0.07 2.21
C LEU A 68 14.08 -1.51 1.68
N ILE A 69 14.46 -1.71 0.42
CA ILE A 69 14.59 -3.03 -0.19
C ILE A 69 15.62 -3.85 0.60
N ASP A 70 16.80 -3.31 0.85
CA ASP A 70 17.86 -3.99 1.58
C ASP A 70 17.43 -4.36 3.01
N ALA A 71 16.75 -3.45 3.72
CA ALA A 71 16.22 -3.73 5.05
C ALA A 71 15.22 -4.89 5.04
N ARG A 72 14.33 -4.95 4.05
CA ARG A 72 13.28 -5.98 3.94
C ARG A 72 13.84 -7.32 3.49
N VAL A 73 14.76 -7.32 2.52
CA VAL A 73 15.48 -8.53 2.08
C VAL A 73 16.31 -9.11 3.22
N ASN A 74 17.03 -8.27 3.98
CA ASN A 74 17.79 -8.72 5.14
C ASN A 74 16.87 -9.29 6.24
N ALA A 75 15.72 -8.68 6.48
CA ALA A 75 14.73 -9.22 7.41
C ALA A 75 14.16 -10.59 6.93
N LEU A 76 13.87 -10.76 5.64
CA LEU A 76 13.45 -12.04 5.06
C LEU A 76 14.49 -13.15 5.33
N VAL A 77 15.78 -12.87 5.07
CA VAL A 77 16.87 -13.85 5.27
C VAL A 77 17.07 -14.18 6.75
N ARG A 78 16.92 -13.20 7.65
CA ARG A 78 16.98 -13.46 9.10
C ARG A 78 15.86 -14.41 9.55
N HIS A 79 14.63 -14.18 9.09
CA HIS A 79 13.51 -15.09 9.39
C HIS A 79 13.75 -16.50 8.84
N HIS A 80 14.35 -16.64 7.66
CA HIS A 80 14.77 -17.93 7.11
C HIS A 80 15.73 -18.70 8.03
N LEU A 81 16.81 -18.06 8.47
CA LEU A 81 17.81 -18.67 9.35
C LEU A 81 17.20 -19.13 10.68
N SER A 82 16.23 -18.38 11.21
CA SER A 82 15.52 -18.76 12.44
C SER A 82 14.52 -19.90 12.24
N SER A 83 13.87 -20.02 11.07
CA SER A 83 12.85 -21.05 10.80
C SER A 83 13.40 -22.39 10.29
N SER A 84 14.62 -22.42 9.76
CA SER A 84 15.26 -23.64 9.25
C SER A 84 15.38 -24.76 10.30
N ALA A 85 15.41 -24.41 11.59
CA ALA A 85 15.45 -25.39 12.69
C ALA A 85 14.22 -26.33 12.72
N ASN A 86 13.09 -25.93 12.12
CA ASN A 86 11.82 -26.67 12.22
C ASN A 86 11.34 -27.33 10.92
N SER A 87 12.07 -27.20 9.79
CA SER A 87 11.59 -27.71 8.48
C SER A 87 12.23 -29.06 8.11
N PRO A 88 11.47 -30.17 8.05
CA PRO A 88 12.01 -31.49 7.71
C PRO A 88 12.48 -31.62 6.26
N ASN A 89 12.02 -30.77 5.34
CA ASN A 89 12.36 -30.84 3.92
C ASN A 89 13.61 -30.03 3.54
N GLY A 90 14.39 -29.53 4.52
CA GLY A 90 15.65 -28.82 4.27
C GLY A 90 15.53 -27.49 3.51
N GLY A 91 14.29 -27.07 3.23
CA GLY A 91 13.97 -25.79 2.60
C GLY A 91 12.99 -25.02 3.47
N VAL A 92 13.19 -23.72 3.57
CA VAL A 92 12.25 -22.80 4.22
C VAL A 92 11.71 -21.87 3.15
N ARG A 93 10.39 -21.67 3.20
CA ARG A 93 9.70 -20.74 2.31
C ARG A 93 9.52 -19.41 3.03
N GLY A 94 9.92 -18.34 2.38
CA GLY A 94 9.64 -16.97 2.79
C GLY A 94 8.83 -16.27 1.72
N ARG A 95 8.00 -15.32 2.12
CA ARG A 95 7.21 -14.50 1.18
C ARG A 95 7.52 -13.04 1.41
N ILE A 96 7.66 -12.29 0.33
CA ILE A 96 7.79 -10.83 0.36
C ILE A 96 6.84 -10.25 -0.66
N ALA A 97 6.10 -9.21 -0.30
CA ALA A 97 5.13 -8.60 -1.19
C ALA A 97 5.33 -7.09 -1.29
N VAL A 98 5.24 -6.56 -2.51
CA VAL A 98 5.13 -5.14 -2.79
C VAL A 98 3.65 -4.81 -2.99
N GLN A 99 3.15 -3.82 -2.26
CA GLN A 99 1.77 -3.35 -2.38
C GLN A 99 1.81 -1.89 -2.79
N PHE A 100 1.05 -1.54 -3.82
CA PHE A 100 0.87 -0.16 -4.27
C PHE A 100 -0.51 0.36 -3.86
N PHE A 101 -0.56 1.61 -3.43
CA PHE A 101 -1.74 2.25 -2.89
C PHE A 101 -2.05 3.57 -3.62
N GLU A 102 -3.31 3.98 -3.55
CA GLU A 102 -3.76 5.32 -3.88
C GLU A 102 -4.31 5.99 -2.61
N LYS A 103 -4.09 7.30 -2.48
CA LYS A 103 -4.72 8.09 -1.41
C LYS A 103 -6.13 8.48 -1.88
N ARG A 104 -7.16 8.07 -1.14
CA ARG A 104 -8.56 8.38 -1.38
C ARG A 104 -9.12 9.19 -0.22
N ARG A 105 -9.72 10.35 -0.51
CA ARG A 105 -10.44 11.11 0.52
C ARG A 105 -11.75 10.42 0.87
N ARG A 106 -11.86 9.90 2.10
CA ARG A 106 -13.15 9.43 2.61
C ARG A 106 -13.99 10.64 3.04
N LYS A 107 -15.00 10.99 2.25
CA LYS A 107 -16.10 11.81 2.78
C LYS A 107 -16.81 10.95 3.84
N VAL A 108 -16.68 11.32 5.11
CA VAL A 108 -17.53 10.73 6.17
C VAL A 108 -18.97 11.07 5.79
N ALA A 109 -19.71 10.09 5.30
CA ALA A 109 -21.15 10.17 5.14
C ALA A 109 -21.79 10.08 6.52
N GLY A 110 -21.64 11.15 7.30
CA GLY A 110 -22.14 11.27 8.66
C GLY A 110 -22.34 12.75 8.94
N GLY A 111 -23.43 13.30 8.42
CA GLY A 111 -23.69 14.74 8.50
C GLY A 111 -25.07 15.20 8.02
N PHE A 112 -26.08 14.32 7.97
CA PHE A 112 -27.44 14.76 8.29
C PHE A 112 -27.63 14.45 9.77
N GLY A 113 -27.31 15.40 10.65
CA GLY A 113 -27.65 15.26 12.07
C GLY A 113 -26.59 15.65 13.09
N ALA A 114 -25.79 16.69 12.86
CA ALA A 114 -25.12 17.39 13.96
C ALA A 114 -24.85 18.84 13.57
N GLY A 115 -25.87 19.68 13.79
CA GLY A 115 -25.72 21.08 14.18
C GLY A 115 -24.78 21.96 13.36
N LEU A 116 -25.28 22.51 12.25
CA LEU A 116 -25.06 23.92 11.98
C LEU A 116 -26.40 24.62 12.06
N VAL A 117 -26.60 25.17 13.25
CA VAL A 117 -27.29 26.44 13.48
C VAL A 117 -27.11 27.34 12.26
N GLY A 118 -28.21 27.61 11.56
CA GLY A 118 -28.27 28.67 10.56
C GLY A 118 -28.51 28.22 9.12
N GLY A 119 -29.78 28.18 8.74
CA GLY A 119 -30.18 28.71 7.43
C GLY A 119 -30.39 27.68 6.32
N GLY A 120 -31.56 27.04 6.30
CA GLY A 120 -32.02 26.34 5.10
C GLY A 120 -33.08 25.26 5.34
N ARG A 121 -34.05 25.51 6.23
CA ARG A 121 -35.21 24.63 6.39
C ARG A 121 -36.08 24.76 5.14
N TRP A 122 -36.13 23.67 4.38
CA TRP A 122 -37.07 23.44 3.29
C TRP A 122 -38.49 23.57 3.84
N PHE A 123 -39.22 24.53 3.27
CA PHE A 123 -40.61 24.80 3.52
C PHE A 123 -41.44 23.56 3.17
N VAL A 124 -41.92 22.83 4.17
CA VAL A 124 -43.21 22.16 4.07
C VAL A 124 -44.19 23.09 4.79
N GLY A 125 -45.11 23.67 4.02
CA GLY A 125 -46.19 24.52 4.52
C GLY A 125 -46.90 23.85 5.70
N GLY A 126 -47.32 24.56 6.73
CA GLY A 126 -47.99 25.85 6.70
C GLY A 126 -49.37 25.61 7.30
N LEU A 127 -49.56 25.92 8.58
CA LEU A 127 -50.86 26.30 9.15
C LEU A 127 -50.70 26.92 10.54
N ALA A 128 -50.95 28.23 10.60
CA ALA A 128 -51.75 29.01 11.55
C ALA A 128 -51.66 28.80 13.09
N GLY A 129 -51.63 29.95 13.78
CA GLY A 129 -52.22 30.15 15.12
C GLY A 129 -51.19 30.55 16.18
N ARG A 130 -50.88 31.83 16.40
CA ARG A 130 -51.62 32.90 17.12
C ARG A 130 -51.58 32.78 18.66
N GLY A 131 -50.82 33.68 19.29
CA GLY A 131 -50.77 34.03 20.73
C GLY A 131 -49.44 34.75 20.98
N VAL A 132 -49.31 36.08 21.08
CA VAL A 132 -49.87 37.11 21.98
C VAL A 132 -49.49 36.92 23.46
N GLY A 133 -48.67 37.85 23.96
CA GLY A 133 -48.34 38.10 25.37
C GLY A 133 -46.99 37.53 25.80
N GLY A 134 -46.05 38.24 26.43
CA GLY A 134 -46.04 39.60 26.98
C GLY A 134 -44.78 39.76 27.85
N VAL A 135 -44.15 40.94 27.74
CA VAL A 135 -43.57 41.84 28.77
C VAL A 135 -42.75 41.28 29.95
N GLY A 136 -41.51 41.78 30.06
CA GLY A 136 -40.67 41.88 31.27
C GLY A 136 -39.18 41.70 30.92
N GLY A 137 -38.20 42.57 31.19
CA GLY A 137 -38.10 43.74 32.07
C GLY A 137 -36.92 43.54 33.05
N GLY A 138 -35.82 44.31 32.89
CA GLY A 138 -34.67 44.39 33.82
C GLY A 138 -33.32 44.12 33.14
N ARG A 139 -32.46 45.09 32.81
CA ARG A 139 -31.62 46.05 33.60
C ARG A 139 -30.54 45.38 34.48
N GLY A 140 -29.28 45.64 34.09
CA GLY A 140 -28.02 45.34 34.77
C GLY A 140 -26.99 44.93 33.72
N GLY A 141 -25.91 45.64 33.38
CA GLY A 141 -25.15 46.64 34.13
C GLY A 141 -23.86 45.98 34.62
N GLY A 142 -22.73 46.23 33.94
CA GLY A 142 -21.40 46.10 34.56
C GLY A 142 -20.34 45.30 33.80
N ALA A 143 -19.34 46.05 33.34
CA ALA A 143 -17.90 45.75 33.31
C ALA A 143 -17.40 44.54 32.49
N GLY A 144 -16.54 44.85 31.52
CA GLY A 144 -15.90 43.88 30.65
C GLY A 144 -14.75 43.12 31.29
N GLU A 145 -14.34 42.09 30.57
CA GLU A 145 -12.99 41.56 30.59
C GLU A 145 -12.62 41.13 29.17
N VAL A 146 -11.46 41.60 28.74
CA VAL A 146 -10.79 41.26 27.49
C VAL A 146 -9.99 39.98 27.72
N GLY A 147 -10.47 38.86 27.21
CA GLY A 147 -9.80 37.56 27.29
C GLY A 147 -9.79 36.89 25.92
N ALA A 148 -8.60 36.84 25.33
CA ALA A 148 -8.33 36.43 23.96
C ALA A 148 -8.72 34.96 23.64
N GLY A 149 -9.28 34.78 22.45
CA GLY A 149 -8.73 33.83 21.49
C GLY A 149 -8.86 32.33 21.79
N GLY A 150 -10.05 31.85 22.12
CA GLY A 150 -10.39 30.44 21.97
C GLY A 150 -10.92 30.15 20.57
N VAL A 151 -10.03 29.99 19.58
CA VAL A 151 -10.41 29.47 18.24
C VAL A 151 -10.57 27.95 18.34
N GLY A 152 -11.61 27.52 19.04
CA GLY A 152 -12.10 26.15 19.04
C GLY A 152 -13.16 26.00 17.96
N GLY A 153 -12.81 25.36 16.84
CA GLY A 153 -13.72 25.26 15.70
C GLY A 153 -13.25 24.32 14.60
N GLY A 154 -13.16 23.03 14.91
CA GLY A 154 -13.46 21.95 13.97
C GLY A 154 -12.47 21.72 12.82
N ALA A 155 -11.35 21.06 13.14
CA ALA A 155 -10.66 20.23 12.15
C ALA A 155 -11.63 19.11 11.72
N THR A 156 -12.33 19.32 10.61
CA THR A 156 -13.02 18.24 9.90
C THR A 156 -11.94 17.34 9.33
N GLY A 157 -11.50 16.36 10.14
CA GLY A 157 -10.47 15.40 9.78
C GLY A 157 -10.85 14.71 8.47
N MET A 158 -10.22 15.15 7.38
CA MET A 158 -10.24 14.44 6.11
C MET A 158 -9.44 13.16 6.38
N ASN A 159 -10.12 12.05 6.68
CA ASN A 159 -9.42 10.78 6.82
C ASN A 159 -9.00 10.36 5.40
N GLU A 160 -7.72 10.56 5.07
CA GLU A 160 -7.12 10.02 3.85
C GLU A 160 -7.02 8.50 4.01
N GLU A 161 -7.75 7.78 3.18
CA GLU A 161 -7.75 6.33 3.13
C GLU A 161 -6.78 5.87 2.06
N GLU A 162 -5.89 4.92 2.39
CA GLU A 162 -5.04 4.27 1.40
C GLU A 162 -5.72 3.01 0.87
N VAL A 163 -6.02 3.00 -0.43
CA VAL A 163 -6.63 1.85 -1.12
C VAL A 163 -5.55 1.13 -1.91
N CYS A 164 -5.31 -0.14 -1.60
CA CYS A 164 -4.37 -0.96 -2.36
C CYS A 164 -4.95 -1.27 -3.73
N TRP A 165 -4.21 -0.96 -4.79
CA TRP A 165 -4.64 -1.18 -6.18
C TRP A 165 -3.82 -2.24 -6.92
N GLU A 166 -2.64 -2.64 -6.42
CA GLU A 166 -1.85 -3.72 -7.01
C GLU A 166 -0.93 -4.37 -5.98
N VAL A 167 -0.78 -5.69 -6.07
CA VAL A 167 0.10 -6.49 -5.21
C VAL A 167 1.00 -7.37 -6.05
N TRP A 168 2.30 -7.32 -5.78
CA TRP A 168 3.28 -8.29 -6.26
C TRP A 168 3.75 -9.12 -5.09
N THR A 169 3.54 -10.42 -5.17
CA THR A 169 4.06 -11.38 -4.19
C THR A 169 5.25 -12.10 -4.80
N VAL A 170 6.33 -12.23 -4.04
CA VAL A 170 7.47 -13.09 -4.37
C VAL A 170 7.55 -14.20 -3.32
N ASP A 171 7.24 -15.42 -3.74
CA ASP A 171 7.40 -16.63 -2.96
C ASP A 171 8.81 -17.18 -3.20
N VAL A 172 9.62 -17.17 -2.13
CA VAL A 172 11.03 -17.53 -2.17
C VAL A 172 11.25 -18.84 -1.44
N THR A 173 11.70 -19.87 -2.16
CA THR A 173 12.13 -21.14 -1.57
C THR A 173 13.65 -21.13 -1.42
N ILE A 174 14.14 -21.11 -0.18
CA ILE A 174 15.59 -21.11 0.08
C ILE A 174 16.01 -22.54 0.41
N ALA A 175 16.91 -23.10 -0.38
CA ALA A 175 17.40 -24.47 -0.23
C ALA A 175 18.91 -24.56 -0.49
N THR A 176 19.63 -25.33 0.32
CA THR A 176 21.05 -25.60 0.12
C THR A 176 21.25 -26.83 -0.77
N PRO A 177 21.92 -26.71 -1.93
CA PRO A 177 22.29 -27.88 -2.72
C PRO A 177 23.26 -28.79 -1.95
N ARG A 178 22.98 -30.11 -1.93
CA ARG A 178 23.70 -31.11 -1.12
C ARG A 178 25.05 -31.52 -1.72
N THR A 179 25.19 -31.51 -3.04
CA THR A 179 26.41 -31.93 -3.73
C THR A 179 26.86 -30.87 -4.75
N GLU A 180 28.15 -30.85 -5.11
CA GLU A 180 28.72 -29.88 -6.05
C GLU A 180 28.10 -29.97 -7.46
N SER A 181 27.84 -31.19 -7.94
CA SER A 181 27.19 -31.41 -9.23
C SER A 181 25.73 -30.92 -9.22
N ASP A 182 25.05 -31.01 -8.07
CA ASP A 182 23.75 -30.40 -7.86
C ASP A 182 23.85 -28.87 -7.86
N ARG A 183 24.91 -28.26 -7.29
CA ARG A 183 25.09 -26.79 -7.28
C ARG A 183 25.03 -26.19 -8.67
N THR A 184 25.73 -26.79 -9.64
CA THR A 184 25.75 -26.29 -11.02
C THR A 184 24.38 -26.42 -11.70
N LYS A 185 23.68 -27.55 -11.51
CA LYS A 185 22.32 -27.76 -12.05
C LYS A 185 21.31 -26.80 -11.41
N VAL A 186 21.36 -26.67 -10.09
CA VAL A 186 20.56 -25.76 -9.27
C VAL A 186 20.79 -24.33 -9.73
N ARG A 187 22.04 -23.91 -9.95
CA ARG A 187 22.35 -22.58 -10.46
C ARG A 187 21.70 -22.29 -11.81
N LYS A 188 21.83 -23.19 -12.79
CA LYS A 188 21.16 -23.03 -14.10
C LYS A 188 19.64 -22.94 -13.97
N ALA A 189 19.07 -23.71 -13.04
CA ALA A 189 17.64 -23.66 -12.77
C ALA A 189 17.22 -22.36 -12.04
N MET A 190 18.06 -21.81 -11.15
CA MET A 190 17.82 -20.50 -10.49
C MET A 190 17.82 -19.38 -11.55
N GLU A 191 18.80 -19.39 -12.45
CA GLU A 191 18.88 -18.45 -13.57
C GLU A 191 17.61 -18.50 -14.44
N LYS A 192 17.16 -19.70 -14.81
CA LYS A 192 15.93 -19.89 -15.58
C LYS A 192 14.68 -19.39 -14.83
N MET A 193 14.58 -19.64 -13.53
CA MET A 193 13.44 -19.18 -12.74
C MET A 193 13.43 -17.67 -12.55
N LEU A 194 14.59 -17.05 -12.33
CA LEU A 194 14.72 -15.60 -12.29
C LEU A 194 14.32 -14.99 -13.65
N GLN A 195 14.78 -15.56 -14.76
CA GLN A 195 14.41 -15.13 -16.10
C GLN A 195 12.89 -15.19 -16.32
N ASN A 196 12.25 -16.29 -15.91
CA ASN A 196 10.79 -16.44 -16.01
C ASN A 196 10.04 -15.41 -15.14
N ALA A 197 10.53 -15.14 -13.92
CA ALA A 197 9.94 -14.13 -13.04
C ALA A 197 10.02 -12.74 -13.66
N VAL A 198 11.17 -12.38 -14.23
CA VAL A 198 11.37 -11.09 -14.92
C VAL A 198 10.48 -10.98 -16.15
N PHE A 199 10.40 -12.01 -16.99
CA PHE A 199 9.48 -11.99 -18.14
C PHE A 199 8.02 -11.88 -17.72
N LYS A 200 7.64 -12.53 -16.60
CA LYS A 200 6.29 -12.40 -16.04
C LYS A 200 6.02 -10.96 -15.61
N ILE A 201 6.97 -10.31 -14.92
CA ILE A 201 6.86 -8.89 -14.54
C ILE A 201 6.60 -8.03 -15.79
N VAL A 202 7.50 -8.11 -16.78
CA VAL A 202 7.41 -7.29 -17.99
C VAL A 202 6.12 -7.57 -18.75
N SER A 203 5.70 -8.83 -18.88
CA SER A 203 4.45 -9.18 -19.56
C SER A 203 3.24 -8.59 -18.85
N VAL A 204 3.17 -8.68 -17.52
CA VAL A 204 2.03 -8.17 -16.75
C VAL A 204 2.00 -6.65 -16.78
N VAL A 205 3.12 -5.97 -16.53
CA VAL A 205 3.17 -4.49 -16.56
C VAL A 205 2.77 -3.96 -17.94
N ASN A 206 3.18 -4.65 -19.01
CA ASN A 206 2.83 -4.25 -20.37
C ASN A 206 1.36 -4.51 -20.74
N LYS A 207 0.70 -5.52 -20.16
CA LYS A 207 -0.69 -5.86 -20.49
C LYS A 207 -1.69 -5.21 -19.55
N ASP A 208 -1.43 -5.25 -18.26
CA ASP A 208 -2.38 -4.92 -17.21
C ASP A 208 -2.12 -3.50 -16.73
N LYS A 209 -2.87 -2.55 -17.30
CA LYS A 209 -2.79 -1.12 -16.95
C LYS A 209 -4.15 -0.49 -16.58
N ASP A 210 -5.26 -1.16 -16.87
CA ASP A 210 -6.61 -0.60 -16.72
C ASP A 210 -7.03 -0.36 -15.26
N HIS A 211 -6.35 -1.00 -14.31
CA HIS A 211 -6.57 -0.83 -12.88
C HIS A 211 -5.66 0.22 -12.24
N ILE A 212 -4.70 0.80 -12.98
CA ILE A 212 -3.83 1.86 -12.48
C ILE A 212 -4.67 3.13 -12.27
N PRO A 213 -4.72 3.70 -11.05
CA PRO A 213 -5.50 4.90 -10.81
C PRO A 213 -4.98 6.13 -11.56
N PRO A 214 -5.84 7.12 -11.83
CA PRO A 214 -5.38 8.40 -12.35
C PRO A 214 -4.54 9.15 -11.30
N ILE A 215 -3.47 9.81 -11.74
CA ILE A 215 -2.68 10.69 -10.87
C ILE A 215 -3.55 11.93 -10.54
N THR A 216 -3.90 12.08 -9.27
CA THR A 216 -4.77 13.17 -8.77
C THR A 216 -4.07 14.09 -7.76
N THR A 217 -2.78 13.87 -7.51
CA THR A 217 -1.94 14.64 -6.59
C THR A 217 -0.73 15.20 -7.32
N SER A 218 -0.14 16.27 -6.75
CA SER A 218 1.15 16.83 -7.16
C SER A 218 2.31 16.33 -6.29
N ASP A 219 2.08 15.34 -5.42
CA ASP A 219 3.12 14.71 -4.62
C ASP A 219 4.22 14.13 -5.51
N ALA A 220 5.48 14.20 -5.05
CA ALA A 220 6.63 13.65 -5.78
C ALA A 220 6.47 12.16 -6.07
N ASN A 221 5.81 11.43 -5.16
CA ASN A 221 5.36 10.06 -5.38
C ASN A 221 3.82 9.97 -5.26
N PRO A 222 3.09 9.84 -6.39
CA PRO A 222 1.63 9.84 -6.35
C PRO A 222 1.02 8.56 -5.77
N PHE A 223 1.77 7.46 -5.75
CA PHE A 223 1.30 6.16 -5.26
C PHE A 223 2.20 5.66 -4.13
N PRO A 224 1.73 5.73 -2.87
CA PRO A 224 2.40 5.10 -1.75
C PRO A 224 2.60 3.61 -1.98
N TYR A 225 3.65 3.04 -1.40
CA TYR A 225 3.95 1.63 -1.51
C TYR A 225 4.44 1.06 -0.19
N GLN A 226 4.26 -0.25 -0.02
CA GLN A 226 4.75 -0.99 1.13
C GLN A 226 5.40 -2.30 0.70
N ILE A 227 6.50 -2.66 1.37
CA ILE A 227 7.14 -3.97 1.23
C ILE A 227 6.88 -4.76 2.51
N VAL A 228 6.07 -5.81 2.41
CA VAL A 228 5.59 -6.61 3.53
C VAL A 228 6.21 -8.00 3.50
N LEU A 229 6.66 -8.49 4.66
CA LEU A 229 7.19 -9.83 4.81
C LEU A 229 6.12 -10.78 5.33
N ASN A 230 6.12 -12.01 4.80
CA ASN A 230 5.17 -13.07 5.12
C ASN A 230 3.74 -12.53 5.29
N PRO A 231 3.20 -11.81 4.29
CA PRO A 231 1.81 -11.37 4.38
C PRO A 231 0.95 -12.61 4.64
N LYS A 232 0.20 -12.58 5.73
CA LYS A 232 -0.82 -13.61 5.95
C LYS A 232 -1.75 -13.55 4.74
N LEU A 233 -2.05 -14.72 4.16
CA LEU A 233 -2.92 -14.83 2.97
C LEU A 233 -4.24 -14.03 3.15
N ASP A 234 -4.65 -13.81 4.40
CA ASP A 234 -5.96 -13.26 4.78
C ASP A 234 -5.93 -11.85 5.41
N ASN A 235 -4.94 -11.01 5.12
CA ASN A 235 -4.93 -9.64 5.67
C ASN A 235 -6.08 -8.73 5.14
N TRP A 236 -6.86 -9.20 4.16
CA TRP A 236 -8.13 -8.58 3.75
C TRP A 236 -9.29 -8.90 4.70
N GLY A 237 -9.30 -10.07 5.35
CA GLY A 237 -10.37 -10.50 6.25
C GLY A 237 -10.47 -9.64 7.51
N ASN A 238 -9.34 -9.15 8.03
CA ASN A 238 -9.31 -8.36 9.26
C ASN A 238 -9.70 -6.88 9.08
N LYS A 239 -9.74 -6.34 7.85
CA LYS A 239 -10.19 -4.95 7.59
C LYS A 239 -11.71 -4.84 7.38
N PHE A 240 -12.38 -5.93 6.99
CA PHE A 240 -13.84 -5.99 6.85
C PHE A 240 -14.51 -6.77 7.99
N GLY A 241 -13.90 -6.76 9.18
CA GLY A 241 -14.53 -7.30 10.39
C GLY A 241 -15.59 -6.36 10.97
N LEU A 242 -16.61 -5.97 10.19
CA LEU A 242 -17.84 -5.37 10.71
C LEU A 242 -19.05 -5.73 9.81
N TYR A 243 -20.03 -6.37 10.45
CA TYR A 243 -21.39 -6.78 10.06
C TYR A 243 -21.54 -8.17 9.42
#